data_AF-F8B5C0-F1
#
_entry.id   AF-F8B5C0-F1
#
_cell.length_a   1.000
_cell.length_b   1.000
_cell.length_c   1.000
_cell.angle_alpha   90.00
_cell.angle_beta   90.00
_cell.angle_gamma   90.00
#
_symmetry.space_group_name_H-M   'P 1'
#
loop_
_entity.id
_entity.type
_entity.pdbx_description
1 polymer ?
#
loop_
_entity_poly.entity_id
_entity_poly.type
_entity_poly.pdbx_seq_one_letter_code
_entity_poly.pdbx_strand_id
1 'polypeptide(L)'
;MSHVKFATRDGTPWVPQYIVALDGKKCIGCGRCYKVCAQGVLRLMGVNDEGELVDPFDDDEDIERKIMIIDAAGQCIGCNACIRVCGPRCQTYAPAEVA
;
A
#
# COMPACT_ATOMS: atom_id res chain seq x y z
N MET A 1 -10.85 -21.99 -5.65
CA MET A 1 -9.63 -21.43 -5.04
C MET A 1 -9.85 -21.39 -3.53
N SER A 2 -8.97 -22.00 -2.75
CA SER A 2 -9.04 -22.04 -1.28
C SER A 2 -8.18 -20.93 -0.69
N HIS A 3 -8.67 -20.22 0.33
CA HIS A 3 -7.93 -19.17 1.02
C HIS A 3 -7.24 -19.69 2.28
N VAL A 4 -6.08 -19.13 2.62
CA VAL A 4 -5.43 -19.37 3.92
C VAL A 4 -6.28 -18.72 5.00
N LYS A 5 -6.72 -19.52 5.98
CA LYS A 5 -7.51 -19.07 7.13
C LYS A 5 -6.69 -19.21 8.40
N PHE A 6 -6.65 -18.14 9.18
CA PHE A 6 -6.11 -18.11 10.54
C PHE A 6 -7.25 -17.84 11.53
N ALA A 7 -6.94 -17.88 12.82
CA ALA A 7 -7.85 -17.46 13.88
C ALA A 7 -7.35 -16.14 14.49
N THR A 8 -8.26 -15.21 14.76
CA THR A 8 -8.01 -14.08 15.66
C THR A 8 -7.88 -14.57 17.10
N ARG A 9 -7.52 -13.68 18.02
CA ARG A 9 -7.29 -14.01 19.44
C ARG A 9 -8.50 -14.65 20.13
N ASP A 10 -9.71 -14.32 19.70
CA ASP A 10 -10.97 -14.86 20.21
C ASP A 10 -11.45 -16.11 19.45
N GLY A 11 -10.68 -16.60 18.48
CA GLY A 11 -11.01 -17.79 17.68
C GLY A 11 -11.80 -17.49 16.41
N THR A 12 -12.16 -16.24 16.13
CA THR A 12 -12.88 -15.88 14.90
C THR A 12 -12.01 -16.12 13.65
N PRO A 13 -12.55 -16.74 12.58
CA PRO A 13 -11.79 -16.93 11.35
C PRO A 13 -11.34 -15.61 10.72
N TRP A 14 -10.07 -15.53 10.31
CA TRP A 14 -9.49 -14.38 9.63
C TRP A 14 -8.75 -14.83 8.37
N VAL A 15 -9.00 -14.12 7.26
CA VAL A 15 -8.28 -14.27 6.01
C VAL A 15 -7.48 -12.98 5.77
N PRO A 16 -6.14 -13.02 5.82
CA PRO A 16 -5.31 -11.87 5.49
C PRO A 16 -5.65 -11.35 4.10
N GLN A 17 -5.63 -10.03 3.94
CA GLN A 17 -5.90 -9.35 2.68
C GLN A 17 -4.64 -8.58 2.26
N TYR A 18 -3.88 -9.12 1.33
CA TYR A 18 -2.65 -8.50 0.86
C TYR A 18 -2.95 -7.35 -0.08
N ILE A 19 -2.23 -6.25 0.07
CA ILE A 19 -2.29 -5.17 -0.92
C ILE A 19 -1.64 -5.66 -2.22
N VAL A 20 -2.34 -5.50 -3.34
CA VAL A 20 -1.88 -5.99 -4.65
C VAL A 20 -1.76 -4.89 -5.69
N ALA A 21 -2.47 -3.77 -5.50
CA ALA A 21 -2.36 -2.62 -6.39
C ALA A 21 -2.64 -1.31 -5.67
N LEU A 22 -2.13 -0.23 -6.25
CA LEU A 22 -2.38 1.14 -5.83
C LEU A 22 -2.58 2.01 -7.07
N ASP A 23 -3.74 2.67 -7.15
CA ASP A 23 -4.10 3.60 -8.22
C ASP A 23 -3.40 4.94 -8.01
N GLY A 24 -2.28 5.14 -8.72
CA GLY A 24 -1.50 6.37 -8.69
C GLY A 24 -2.26 7.61 -9.19
N LYS A 25 -3.37 7.47 -9.94
CA LYS A 25 -4.19 8.61 -10.39
C LYS A 25 -5.09 9.13 -9.26
N LYS A 26 -5.53 8.24 -8.36
CA LYS A 26 -6.33 8.60 -7.18
C LYS A 26 -5.50 8.95 -5.95
N CYS A 27 -4.26 8.47 -5.90
CA CYS A 27 -3.38 8.73 -4.76
C CYS A 27 -2.96 10.21 -4.72
N ILE A 28 -2.98 10.77 -3.51
CA ILE A 28 -2.63 12.19 -3.25
C ILE A 28 -1.34 12.34 -2.42
N GLY A 29 -0.57 11.26 -2.25
CA GLY A 29 0.72 11.33 -1.54
C GLY A 29 0.66 11.69 -0.06
N CYS A 30 -0.48 11.50 0.63
CA CYS A 30 -0.64 11.97 2.02
C CYS A 30 0.13 11.17 3.10
N GLY A 31 0.82 10.09 2.74
CA GLY A 31 1.70 9.32 3.64
C GLY A 31 1.03 8.55 4.79
N ARG A 32 -0.29 8.65 5.00
CA ARG A 32 -0.98 7.99 6.12
C ARG A 32 -0.84 6.46 6.10
N CYS A 33 -0.89 5.88 4.90
CA CYS A 33 -0.75 4.45 4.72
C CYS A 33 0.70 3.96 4.98
N TYR A 34 1.72 4.77 4.68
CA TYR A 34 3.10 4.52 5.10
C TYR A 34 3.21 4.52 6.63
N LYS A 35 2.73 5.59 7.28
CA LYS A 35 2.83 5.75 8.73
C LYS A 35 2.13 4.65 9.53
N VAL A 36 1.01 4.12 9.04
CA VAL A 36 0.28 3.03 9.73
C VAL A 36 0.85 1.64 9.43
N CYS A 37 1.66 1.50 8.38
CA CYS A 37 2.21 0.21 7.98
C CYS A 37 3.44 -0.12 8.84
N ALA A 38 3.24 -0.90 9.90
CA ALA A 38 4.32 -1.40 10.75
C ALA A 38 5.33 -2.30 10.03
N GLN A 39 5.04 -2.71 8.79
CA GLN A 39 5.87 -3.61 7.98
C GLN A 39 6.64 -2.90 6.85
N GLY A 40 6.51 -1.56 6.71
CA GLY A 40 7.28 -0.83 5.70
C GLY A 40 6.91 -1.13 4.24
N VAL A 41 5.71 -1.65 3.96
CA VAL A 41 5.31 -2.10 2.61
C VAL A 41 5.19 -0.96 1.59
N LEU A 42 4.89 0.25 2.05
CA LEU A 42 4.54 1.38 1.20
C LEU A 42 5.65 2.43 1.22
N ARG A 43 5.91 3.08 0.08
CA ARG A 43 6.89 4.16 -0.04
C ARG A 43 6.29 5.38 -0.71
N LEU A 44 6.69 6.57 -0.29
CA LEU A 44 6.32 7.82 -0.95
C LEU A 44 7.28 8.05 -2.12
N MET A 45 6.76 8.40 -3.29
CA MET A 45 7.52 8.73 -4.50
C MET A 45 7.05 10.06 -5.08
N GLY A 46 7.96 10.78 -5.73
CA GLY A 46 7.64 11.89 -6.61
C GLY A 46 7.20 11.36 -7.98
N VAL A 47 6.39 12.15 -8.68
CA VAL A 47 6.10 11.99 -10.11
C VAL A 47 6.62 13.26 -10.77
N ASN A 48 7.63 13.15 -11.65
CA ASN A 48 8.16 14.29 -12.39
C ASN A 48 7.29 14.64 -13.61
N ASP A 49 7.67 15.66 -14.36
CA ASP A 49 6.98 16.16 -15.56
C ASP A 49 6.93 15.14 -16.72
N GLU A 50 7.89 14.21 -16.77
CA GLU A 50 7.88 13.07 -17.68
C GLU A 50 6.98 11.92 -17.20
N GLY A 51 6.43 12.02 -15.98
CA GLY A 51 5.56 11.01 -15.37
C GLY A 51 6.32 9.84 -14.72
N GLU A 52 7.63 9.98 -14.53
CA GLU A 52 8.50 8.97 -13.91
C GLU A 52 8.47 9.03 -12.39
N LEU A 53 8.81 7.90 -11.74
CA LEU A 53 8.86 7.82 -10.29
C LEU A 53 10.26 8.10 -9.77
N VAL A 54 10.40 9.22 -9.06
CA VAL A 54 11.69 9.74 -8.57
C VAL A 54 11.68 9.91 -7.05
N ASP A 55 12.86 10.13 -6.46
CA ASP A 55 12.95 10.44 -5.03
C ASP A 55 12.16 11.73 -4.75
N PRO A 56 11.13 11.71 -3.87
CA PRO A 56 10.31 12.89 -3.59
C PRO A 56 11.03 14.01 -2.83
N PHE A 57 12.30 13.82 -2.50
CA PHE A 57 13.17 14.78 -1.80
C PHE A 57 14.43 15.13 -2.59
N ASP A 58 14.52 14.73 -3.86
CA ASP A 58 15.56 15.22 -4.76
C ASP A 58 15.19 16.63 -5.25
N ASP A 59 16.04 17.61 -4.95
CA ASP A 59 15.81 19.01 -5.32
C ASP A 59 16.17 19.28 -6.80
N ASP A 60 16.84 18.35 -7.49
CA ASP A 60 17.17 18.44 -8.90
C ASP A 60 16.04 17.93 -9.82
N GLU A 61 15.01 17.27 -9.26
CA GLU A 61 13.86 16.71 -9.98
C GLU A 61 12.65 17.66 -9.93
N ASP A 62 12.03 17.91 -11.09
CA ASP A 62 10.80 18.72 -11.21
C ASP A 62 9.56 17.92 -10.78
N ILE A 63 9.35 17.77 -9.47
CA ILE A 63 8.25 16.97 -8.91
C ILE A 63 6.90 17.69 -9.02
N GLU A 64 6.03 17.23 -9.93
CA GLU A 64 4.67 17.76 -10.09
C GLU A 64 3.71 17.33 -8.98
N ARG A 65 3.83 16.08 -8.52
CA ARG A 65 2.97 15.51 -7.47
C ARG A 65 3.65 14.34 -6.77
N LYS A 66 3.14 13.98 -5.59
CA LYS A 66 3.63 12.82 -4.83
C LYS A 66 2.56 11.73 -4.76
N ILE A 67 2.99 10.47 -4.86
CA ILE A 67 2.11 9.31 -4.73
C ILE A 67 2.74 8.26 -3.82
N MET A 68 1.89 7.37 -3.31
CA MET A 68 2.34 6.19 -2.59
C MET A 68 2.48 5.03 -3.59
N ILE A 69 3.49 4.19 -3.41
CA ILE A 69 3.67 2.94 -4.15
C ILE A 69 3.75 1.75 -3.20
N ILE A 70 3.60 0.55 -3.75
CA ILE A 70 3.91 -0.71 -3.06
C ILE A 70 5.36 -1.04 -3.37
N ASP A 71 6.23 -1.01 -2.35
CA ASP A 71 7.67 -1.16 -2.50
C ASP A 71 8.13 -2.54 -2.02
N ALA A 72 7.82 -2.89 -0.77
CA ALA A 72 8.15 -4.19 -0.17
C ALA A 72 6.90 -5.09 -0.07
N ALA A 73 6.29 -5.44 -1.22
CA ALA A 73 5.04 -6.19 -1.27
C ALA A 73 5.06 -7.50 -0.44
N GLY A 74 6.21 -8.21 -0.43
CA GLY A 74 6.39 -9.45 0.31
C GLY A 74 6.33 -9.31 1.84
N GLN A 75 6.44 -8.09 2.39
CA GLN A 75 6.30 -7.83 3.82
C GLN A 75 4.85 -7.60 4.26
N CYS A 76 3.89 -7.60 3.32
CA CYS A 76 2.49 -7.39 3.65
C CYS A 76 1.92 -8.58 4.44
N ILE A 77 1.55 -8.34 5.71
CA ILE A 77 0.89 -9.35 6.55
C ILE A 77 -0.64 -9.38 6.38
N GLY A 78 -1.17 -8.57 5.47
CA GLY A 78 -2.59 -8.52 5.14
C GLY A 78 -3.51 -7.96 6.24
N CYS A 79 -3.01 -7.03 7.07
CA CYS A 79 -3.72 -6.47 8.21
C CYS A 79 -4.77 -5.38 7.87
N ASN A 80 -4.88 -4.94 6.61
CA ASN A 80 -5.80 -3.89 6.15
C ASN A 80 -5.70 -2.52 6.83
N ALA A 81 -4.65 -2.25 7.61
CA ALA A 81 -4.49 -0.95 8.26
C ALA A 81 -4.40 0.22 7.26
N CYS A 82 -3.71 0.00 6.14
CA CYS A 82 -3.50 1.01 5.11
C CYS A 82 -4.80 1.49 4.42
N ILE A 83 -5.74 0.60 4.09
CA ILE A 83 -7.01 1.00 3.47
C ILE A 83 -7.92 1.77 4.43
N ARG A 84 -7.85 1.46 5.73
CA ARG A 84 -8.65 2.15 6.75
C ARG A 84 -8.30 3.63 6.87
N VAL A 85 -7.05 4.00 6.55
CA VAL A 85 -6.57 5.39 6.62
C VAL A 85 -6.50 6.08 5.25
N CYS A 86 -6.71 5.34 4.16
CA CYS A 86 -6.67 5.86 2.79
C CYS A 86 -7.98 6.61 2.45
N GLY A 87 -8.00 7.93 2.65
CA GLY A 87 -9.15 8.78 2.30
C GLY A 87 -9.64 8.60 0.84
N PRO A 88 -8.75 8.64 -0.16
CA PRO A 88 -9.12 8.42 -1.57
C PRO A 88 -9.49 6.98 -1.94
N ARG A 89 -9.24 6.00 -1.05
CA ARG A 89 -9.43 4.57 -1.30
C ARG A 89 -8.77 4.09 -2.60
N CYS A 90 -7.51 4.47 -2.82
CA CYS A 90 -6.76 4.12 -4.03
C CYS A 90 -6.11 2.72 -3.99
N GLN A 91 -6.37 1.91 -2.97
CA GLN A 91 -5.66 0.64 -2.74
C GLN A 91 -6.57 -0.56 -3.02
N THR A 92 -6.02 -1.60 -3.65
CA THR A 92 -6.71 -2.86 -3.96
C THR A 92 -6.06 -4.01 -3.20
N TYR A 93 -6.89 -4.96 -2.76
CA TYR A 93 -6.47 -6.08 -1.93
C TYR A 93 -6.96 -7.41 -2.50
N ALA A 94 -6.20 -8.47 -2.25
CA ALA A 94 -6.58 -9.83 -2.55
C ALA A 94 -6.45 -10.72 -1.30
N PRO A 95 -7.32 -11.72 -1.12
CA PRO A 95 -7.20 -12.68 -0.03
C PRO A 95 -5.94 -13.53 -0.16
N ALA A 96 -5.35 -13.91 0.97
CA ALA A 96 -4.28 -14.90 0.98
C ALA A 96 -4.77 -16.23 0.39
N GLU A 97 -4.11 -16.71 -0.66
CA GLU A 97 -4.41 -17.99 -1.30
C GLU A 97 -3.48 -19.09 -0.80
N VAL A 98 -4.00 -20.32 -0.75
CA VAL A 98 -3.16 -21.49 -0.45
C VAL A 98 -2.26 -21.75 -1.66
N ALA A 99 -0.96 -21.93 -1.42
CA ALA A 99 0.02 -22.27 -2.45
C ALA A 99 -0.22 -23.67 -3.05
#